data_AF-A0A3N5MM33-F1
#
_entry.id   AF-A0A3N5MM33-F1
#
_cell.length_a   1.000
_cell.length_b   1.000
_cell.length_c   1.000
_cell.angle_alpha   90.00
_cell.angle_beta   90.00
_cell.angle_gamma   90.00
#
_symmetry.space_group_name_H-M   'P 1'
#
loop_
_entity.id
_entity.type
_entity.pdbx_description
1 polymer ?
#
loop_
_entity_poly.entity_id
_entity_poly.type
_entity_poly.pdbx_seq_one_letter_code
_entity_poly.pdbx_strand_id
1 'polypeptide(L)'
;MSTRKAEAERAHDFVEAELEIFLRHLNRRNADEVLASLHTWAETIRIRERDRAMARLGDADPKTAEIVDDLSRVLSRKILTDATFSVRASAEEGDLATAESLVKAITRGEQIGDGQAGKK
;
A
#
# COMPACT_ATOMS: atom_id res chain seq x y z
N MET A 1 23.72 -34.27 34.39
CA MET A 1 22.97 -32.99 34.45
C MET A 1 23.29 -32.02 33.29
N SER A 2 24.35 -32.23 32.50
CA SER A 2 24.71 -31.38 31.35
C SER A 2 23.73 -31.45 30.16
N THR A 3 22.99 -32.56 30.01
CA THR A 3 22.09 -32.78 28.86
C THR A 3 20.83 -31.92 28.93
N ARG A 4 20.17 -31.82 30.09
CA ARG A 4 18.95 -30.99 30.23
C ARG A 4 19.20 -29.51 29.97
N LYS A 5 20.35 -28.98 30.43
CA LYS A 5 20.71 -27.57 30.18
C LYS A 5 20.98 -27.31 28.70
N ALA A 6 21.74 -28.18 28.04
CA ALA A 6 22.02 -28.06 26.61
C ALA A 6 20.78 -28.28 25.72
N GLU A 7 19.83 -29.12 26.13
CA GLU A 7 18.53 -29.24 25.47
C GLU A 7 17.69 -27.97 25.67
N ALA A 8 17.71 -27.37 26.86
CA ALA A 8 17.00 -26.12 27.13
C ALA A 8 17.57 -24.94 26.31
N GLU A 9 18.90 -24.84 26.18
CA GLU A 9 19.56 -23.84 25.32
C GLU A 9 19.15 -24.02 23.85
N ARG A 10 19.17 -25.25 23.33
CA ARG A 10 18.68 -25.53 21.97
C ARG A 10 17.21 -25.19 21.79
N ALA A 11 16.35 -25.54 22.75
CA ALA A 11 14.94 -25.20 22.70
C ALA A 11 14.72 -23.68 22.69
N HIS A 12 15.53 -22.93 23.46
CA HIS A 12 15.49 -21.48 23.46
C HIS A 12 15.87 -20.89 22.09
N ASP A 13 16.96 -21.36 21.50
CA ASP A 13 17.40 -20.92 20.16
C ASP A 13 16.32 -21.17 19.09
N PHE A 14 15.63 -22.31 19.16
CA PHE A 14 14.50 -22.60 18.27
C PHE A 14 13.32 -21.64 18.47
N VAL A 15 12.99 -21.34 19.73
CA VAL A 15 11.89 -20.42 20.04
C VAL A 15 12.21 -19.00 19.57
N GLU A 16 13.44 -18.52 19.77
CA GLU A 16 13.86 -17.19 19.30
C GLU A 16 13.81 -17.08 17.77
N ALA A 17 14.30 -18.10 17.05
CA ALA A 17 14.22 -18.13 15.59
C ALA A 17 12.78 -18.10 15.07
N GLU A 18 11.87 -18.86 15.71
CA GLU A 18 10.46 -18.88 15.33
C GLU A 18 9.73 -17.58 15.72
N LEU A 19 10.10 -16.98 16.85
CA LEU A 19 9.57 -15.68 17.27
C LEU A 19 9.89 -14.59 16.25
N GLU A 20 11.11 -14.58 15.71
CA GLU A 20 11.50 -13.62 14.65
C GLU A 20 10.64 -13.79 13.38
N ILE A 21 10.38 -15.03 12.97
CA ILE A 21 9.49 -15.34 11.84
C ILE A 21 8.07 -14.87 12.13
N PHE A 22 7.55 -15.16 13.31
CA PHE A 22 6.23 -14.74 13.74
C PHE A 22 6.07 -13.22 13.73
N LEU A 23 7.05 -12.48 14.27
CA LEU A 23 7.02 -11.02 14.30
C LEU A 23 7.00 -10.41 12.89
N ARG A 24 7.79 -10.94 11.95
CA ARG A 24 7.71 -10.53 10.53
C ARG A 24 6.31 -10.74 9.95
N HIS A 25 5.70 -11.90 10.21
CA HIS A 25 4.35 -12.19 9.72
C HIS A 25 3.29 -11.28 10.34
N LEU A 26 3.38 -11.03 11.65
CA LEU A 26 2.50 -10.13 12.36
C LEU A 26 2.62 -8.71 11.78
N ASN A 27 3.83 -8.21 11.59
CA ASN A 27 4.02 -6.87 11.08
C ASN A 27 3.59 -6.73 9.62
N ARG A 28 3.83 -7.75 8.78
CA ARG A 28 3.30 -7.80 7.42
C ARG A 28 1.77 -7.70 7.42
N ARG A 29 1.10 -8.36 8.36
CA ARG A 29 -0.35 -8.29 8.49
C ARG A 29 -0.82 -6.90 8.90
N ASN A 30 -0.11 -6.22 9.79
CA ASN A 30 -0.39 -4.83 10.15
C ASN A 30 -0.21 -3.88 8.94
N ALA A 31 0.75 -4.16 8.06
CA ALA A 31 0.95 -3.41 6.82
C ALA A 31 -0.26 -3.48 5.87
N ASP A 32 -1.03 -4.58 5.88
CA ASP A 32 -2.16 -4.77 4.97
C ASP A 32 -3.24 -3.70 5.16
N GLU A 33 -3.47 -3.23 6.39
CA GLU A 33 -4.43 -2.16 6.67
C GLU A 33 -3.98 -0.82 6.07
N VAL A 34 -2.71 -0.48 6.30
CA VAL A 34 -2.09 0.73 5.76
C VAL A 34 -2.10 0.70 4.22
N LEU A 35 -1.77 -0.44 3.62
CA LEU A 35 -1.82 -0.65 2.18
C LEU A 35 -3.24 -0.61 1.60
N ALA A 36 -4.24 -1.13 2.33
CA ALA A 36 -5.63 -1.05 1.91
C ALA A 36 -6.09 0.41 1.80
N SER A 37 -5.67 1.27 2.72
CA SER A 37 -5.98 2.71 2.67
C SER A 37 -5.35 3.39 1.44
N LEU A 38 -4.10 3.05 1.12
CA LEU A 38 -3.40 3.56 -0.06
C LEU A 38 -4.10 3.16 -1.36
N HIS A 39 -4.45 1.87 -1.49
CA HIS A 39 -5.12 1.38 -2.70
C HIS A 39 -6.54 1.94 -2.86
N THR A 40 -7.28 2.09 -1.77
CA THR A 40 -8.62 2.71 -1.77
C THR A 40 -8.55 4.16 -2.25
N TRP A 41 -7.59 4.92 -1.73
CA TRP A 41 -7.34 6.29 -2.15
C TRP A 41 -6.98 6.37 -3.64
N ALA A 42 -6.06 5.53 -4.10
CA ALA A 42 -5.63 5.55 -5.49
C ALA A 42 -6.75 5.16 -6.46
N GLU A 43 -7.62 4.21 -6.09
CA GLU A 43 -8.78 3.84 -6.89
C GLU A 43 -9.80 4.98 -6.97
N THR A 44 -10.01 5.70 -5.87
CA THR A 44 -10.87 6.89 -5.84
C THR A 44 -10.40 7.94 -6.84
N ILE A 45 -9.11 8.25 -6.85
CA ILE A 45 -8.52 9.18 -7.83
C ILE A 45 -8.66 8.65 -9.25
N ARG A 46 -8.33 7.38 -9.47
CA ARG A 46 -8.39 6.76 -10.79
C ARG A 46 -9.78 6.88 -11.40
N ILE A 47 -10.83 6.54 -10.64
CA ILE A 47 -12.22 6.64 -11.10
C ILE A 47 -12.55 8.09 -11.43
N ARG A 48 -12.25 9.05 -10.53
CA ARG A 48 -12.52 10.47 -10.76
C ARG A 48 -11.87 11.00 -12.05
N GLU A 49 -10.59 10.71 -12.24
CA GLU A 49 -9.85 11.21 -13.40
C GLU A 49 -10.23 10.48 -14.70
N ARG A 50 -10.55 9.18 -14.62
CA ARG A 50 -11.08 8.43 -15.76
C ARG A 50 -12.44 8.97 -16.19
N ASP A 51 -13.36 9.20 -15.25
CA ASP A 51 -14.68 9.73 -15.56
C ASP A 51 -14.60 11.16 -16.12
N ARG A 52 -13.68 11.99 -15.60
CA ARG A 52 -13.36 13.31 -16.18
C ARG A 52 -12.83 13.20 -17.61
N ALA A 53 -11.96 12.23 -17.88
CA ALA A 53 -11.45 12.00 -19.23
C ALA A 53 -12.56 11.56 -20.18
N MET A 54 -13.44 10.64 -19.75
CA MET A 54 -14.59 10.20 -20.54
C MET A 54 -15.56 11.35 -20.83
N ALA A 55 -15.86 12.20 -19.84
CA ALA A 55 -16.70 13.38 -20.05
C ALA A 55 -16.12 14.35 -21.08
N ARG A 56 -14.79 14.48 -21.16
CA ARG A 56 -14.11 15.31 -22.17
C ARG A 56 -14.11 14.69 -23.57
N LEU A 57 -14.14 13.37 -23.66
CA LEU A 57 -14.24 12.65 -24.94
C LEU A 57 -15.66 12.72 -25.52
N GLY A 58 -16.68 12.95 -24.69
CA GLY A 58 -18.08 13.07 -25.13
C GLY A 58 -18.67 11.72 -25.50
N ASP A 59 -19.17 11.59 -26.73
CA ASP A 59 -19.83 10.37 -27.23
C ASP A 59 -18.81 9.31 -27.67
N ALA A 60 -17.95 8.92 -26.73
CA ALA A 60 -16.92 7.91 -26.94
C ALA A 60 -17.57 6.53 -27.06
N ASP A 61 -17.11 5.73 -28.04
CA ASP A 61 -17.58 4.36 -28.20
C ASP A 61 -17.18 3.47 -26.99
N PRO A 62 -17.88 2.35 -26.76
CA PRO A 62 -17.60 1.45 -25.64
C PRO A 62 -16.16 0.94 -25.61
N LYS A 63 -15.53 0.77 -26.77
CA LYS A 63 -14.14 0.30 -26.88
C LYS A 63 -13.16 1.34 -26.36
N THR A 64 -13.39 2.61 -26.63
CA THR A 64 -12.59 3.72 -26.12
C THR A 64 -12.70 3.80 -24.60
N ALA A 65 -13.90 3.64 -24.05
CA ALA A 65 -14.11 3.59 -22.61
C ALA A 65 -13.32 2.45 -21.93
N GLU A 66 -13.32 1.27 -22.54
CA GLU A 66 -12.55 0.10 -22.06
C GLU A 66 -11.05 0.36 -22.10
N ILE A 67 -10.51 0.87 -23.21
CA ILE A 67 -9.08 1.19 -23.37
C ILE A 67 -8.63 2.20 -22.30
N VAL A 68 -9.43 3.24 -22.04
CA VAL A 68 -9.11 4.26 -21.03
C VAL A 68 -9.15 3.67 -19.62
N ASP A 69 -10.13 2.81 -19.32
CA ASP A 69 -10.22 2.13 -18.04
C ASP A 69 -9.00 1.22 -17.80
N ASP A 70 -8.63 0.40 -18.79
CA ASP A 70 -7.47 -0.50 -18.72
C ASP A 70 -6.16 0.28 -18.58
N LEU A 71 -5.98 1.33 -19.37
CA LEU A 71 -4.81 2.21 -19.26
C LEU A 71 -4.70 2.80 -17.85
N SER A 72 -5.80 3.33 -17.31
CA SER A 72 -5.80 3.95 -15.98
C SER A 72 -5.50 2.93 -14.87
N ARG A 73 -5.98 1.68 -14.98
CA ARG A 73 -5.69 0.59 -14.04
C ARG A 73 -4.21 0.20 -14.08
N VAL A 74 -3.65 0.04 -15.28
CA VAL A 74 -2.23 -0.33 -15.44
C VAL A 74 -1.33 0.78 -14.91
N LEU A 75 -1.64 2.05 -15.20
CA LEU A 75 -0.87 3.18 -14.67
C LEU A 75 -0.92 3.24 -13.14
N SER A 76 -2.12 3.14 -12.55
CA SER A 76 -2.29 3.13 -11.09
C SER A 76 -1.48 2.00 -10.44
N ARG A 77 -1.57 0.77 -10.97
CA ARG A 77 -0.78 -0.37 -10.48
C ARG A 77 0.72 -0.12 -10.57
N LYS A 78 1.22 0.36 -11.71
CA LYS A 78 2.66 0.57 -11.92
C LYS A 78 3.22 1.65 -10.99
N ILE A 79 2.50 2.75 -10.83
CA ILE A 79 2.90 3.85 -9.93
C ILE A 79 2.92 3.39 -8.47
N LEU A 80 1.94 2.58 -8.05
CA LEU A 80 1.86 2.12 -6.67
C LEU A 80 2.81 0.97 -6.33
N THR A 81 3.38 0.27 -7.32
CA THR A 81 4.15 -0.96 -7.07
C THR A 81 5.29 -0.70 -6.09
N ASP A 82 6.14 0.29 -6.36
CA ASP A 82 7.31 0.58 -5.51
C ASP A 82 6.92 1.13 -4.13
N ALA A 83 5.81 1.87 -4.06
CA ALA A 83 5.26 2.35 -2.80
C ALA A 83 4.73 1.18 -1.95
N THR A 84 4.00 0.24 -2.56
CA THR A 84 3.51 -0.97 -1.89
C THR A 84 4.67 -1.81 -1.35
N PHE A 85 5.75 -1.96 -2.12
CA PHE A 85 6.95 -2.66 -1.65
C PHE A 85 7.63 -1.94 -0.48
N SER A 86 7.79 -0.62 -0.57
CA SER A 86 8.44 0.18 0.47
C SER A 86 7.67 0.12 1.80
N VAL A 87 6.35 0.29 1.75
CA VAL A 87 5.48 0.20 2.93
C VAL A 87 5.54 -1.18 3.58
N ARG A 88 5.55 -2.25 2.76
CA ARG A 88 5.64 -3.62 3.26
C ARG A 88 7.01 -3.90 3.90
N ALA A 89 8.09 -3.44 3.29
CA ALA A 89 9.44 -3.62 3.83
C ALA A 89 9.60 -2.93 5.20
N SER A 90 9.18 -1.66 5.31
CA SER A 90 9.21 -0.94 6.59
C SER A 90 8.40 -1.63 7.68
N ALA A 91 7.22 -2.13 7.35
CA ALA A 91 6.41 -2.88 8.29
C ALA A 91 7.09 -4.20 8.70
N GLU A 92 7.59 -5.02 7.76
CA GLU A 92 8.27 -6.28 8.07
C GLU A 92 9.48 -6.10 9.02
N GLU A 93 10.15 -4.94 8.98
CA GLU A 93 11.23 -4.54 9.89
C GLU A 93 10.75 -4.01 11.26
N GLY A 94 9.43 -3.94 11.49
CA GLY A 94 8.82 -3.43 12.71
C GLY A 94 8.61 -1.91 12.73
N ASP A 95 8.91 -1.21 11.64
CA ASP A 95 8.76 0.23 11.52
C ASP A 95 7.42 0.62 10.86
N LEU A 96 6.34 0.40 11.60
CA LEU A 96 4.99 0.77 11.17
C LEU A 96 4.83 2.29 11.02
N ALA A 97 5.55 3.09 11.82
CA ALA A 97 5.48 4.54 11.75
C ALA A 97 6.00 5.08 10.41
N THR A 98 7.09 4.52 9.89
CA THR A 98 7.58 4.85 8.55
C THR A 98 6.61 4.37 7.48
N ALA A 99 6.05 3.17 7.60
CA ALA A 99 5.04 2.66 6.67
C ALA A 99 3.82 3.60 6.56
N GLU A 100 3.30 4.08 7.69
CA GLU A 100 2.22 5.08 7.74
C GLU A 100 2.64 6.43 7.16
N SER A 101 3.85 6.89 7.47
CA SER A 101 4.40 8.15 6.96
C SER A 101 4.50 8.16 5.44
N LEU A 102 4.94 7.04 4.84
CA LEU A 102 5.02 6.86 3.39
C LEU A 102 3.64 6.96 2.75
N VAL A 103 2.64 6.23 3.27
CA VAL A 103 1.26 6.35 2.76
C VAL A 103 0.75 7.78 2.90
N LYS A 104 0.96 8.41 4.05
CA LYS A 104 0.54 9.78 4.31
C LYS A 104 1.24 10.81 3.40
N ALA A 105 2.46 10.53 2.95
CA ALA A 105 3.17 11.40 2.01
C ALA A 105 2.53 11.35 0.61
N ILE A 106 2.07 10.17 0.19
CA ILE A 106 1.40 9.97 -1.10
C ILE A 106 -0.01 10.56 -1.08
N THR A 107 -0.77 10.31 0.00
CA THR A 107 -2.20 10.68 0.05
C THR A 107 -2.45 12.16 0.39
N ARG A 108 -1.50 12.87 1.00
CA ARG A 108 -1.66 14.29 1.39
C ARG A 108 -1.87 15.26 0.23
N GLY A 109 -1.37 14.93 -0.97
CA GLY A 109 -1.42 15.82 -2.15
C GLY A 109 -2.83 16.21 -2.58
N GLU A 110 -3.86 15.41 -2.26
CA GLU A 110 -5.25 15.73 -2.59
C GLU A 110 -5.80 16.96 -1.87
N GLN A 111 -5.37 17.25 -0.65
CA GLN A 111 -5.90 18.40 0.09
C GLN A 111 -5.52 19.75 -0.52
N ILE A 112 -4.58 19.78 -1.47
CA ILE A 112 -4.16 21.00 -2.16
C ILE A 112 -5.12 21.33 -3.33
N GLY A 113 -5.76 20.31 -3.93
CA GLY A 113 -6.59 20.46 -5.14
C GLY A 113 -7.99 21.03 -4.88
N ASP A 114 -8.63 20.65 -3.77
CA ASP A 114 -10.01 21.06 -3.48
C ASP A 114 -10.12 22.47 -2.88
N GLY A 115 -9.01 23.05 -2.39
CA GLY A 115 -8.99 24.34 -1.70
C GLY A 115 -8.88 25.60 -2.58
N GLN A 116 -8.65 25.46 -3.89
CA GLN A 116 -8.41 26.62 -4.79
C GLN A 116 -9.48 26.83 -5.86
N ALA A 117 -10.49 25.97 -5.98
CA ALA A 117 -11.52 26.09 -7.02
C ALA A 117 -12.73 26.99 -6.65
N GLY A 118 -12.69 27.70 -5.51
CA GLY A 118 -13.83 28.46 -4.98
C GLY A 118 -13.70 29.99 -4.95
N LYS A 119 -12.68 30.57 -5.59
CA LYS A 119 -12.54 32.04 -5.69
C LYS A 119 -12.25 32.49 -7.12
N LYS A 120 -13.29 32.56 -7.95
CA LYS A 120 -13.42 33.57 -9.01
C LYS A 120 -14.89 33.91 -9.20
#